data_AF-A0A1E4NE24-F1
#
_entry.id   AF-A0A1E4NE24-F1
#
_cell.length_a   1.000
_cell.length_b   1.000
_cell.length_c   1.000
_cell.angle_alpha   90.00
_cell.angle_beta   90.00
_cell.angle_gamma   90.00
#
_symmetry.space_group_name_H-M   'P 1'
#
loop_
_entity.id
_entity.type
_entity.pdbx_description
1 polymer ?
#
loop_
_entity_poly.entity_id
_entity_poly.type
_entity_poly.pdbx_seq_one_letter_code
_entity_poly.pdbx_strand_id
1 'polypeptide(L)'
;MKKSLITGLIVAGTLGVALSAHADPRTRFMAANCSYCHGPDGKSRGAIPSLTGLEPGYFVQQMKAFRDGSRPSTVMKKHANGYSDAEFEAMAKYFASIK
;
A
#
# COMPACT_ATOMS: atom_id res chain seq x y z
N MET A 1 9.23 -8.00 -64.25
CA MET A 1 10.47 -7.36 -63.74
C MET A 1 10.19 -5.93 -63.33
N LYS A 2 9.91 -5.68 -62.04
CA LYS A 2 10.20 -4.43 -61.31
C LYS A 2 9.87 -4.72 -59.84
N LYS A 3 10.90 -4.59 -59.01
CA LYS A 3 11.00 -5.09 -57.63
C LYS A 3 10.69 -3.94 -56.66
N SER A 4 10.09 -4.30 -55.52
CA SER A 4 10.08 -3.60 -54.20
C SER A 4 9.38 -2.23 -54.15
N LEU A 5 8.73 -1.79 -53.06
CA LEU A 5 9.10 -1.74 -51.63
C LEU A 5 7.79 -1.64 -50.79
N ILE A 6 7.51 -2.54 -49.84
CA ILE A 6 7.58 -2.40 -48.37
C ILE A 6 7.35 -0.98 -47.83
N THR A 7 6.31 -0.79 -47.00
CA THR A 7 6.18 -0.01 -45.73
C THR A 7 4.66 0.12 -45.47
N GLY A 8 4.02 -0.38 -44.41
CA GLY A 8 4.45 -0.56 -43.04
C GLY A 8 3.72 0.47 -42.16
N LEU A 9 2.54 0.14 -41.63
CA LEU A 9 2.01 0.81 -40.43
C LEU A 9 1.04 -0.12 -39.69
N ILE A 10 1.61 -1.01 -38.88
CA ILE A 10 0.89 -1.68 -37.80
C ILE A 10 0.70 -0.63 -36.70
N VAL A 11 -0.50 -0.07 -36.59
CA VAL A 11 -0.88 0.71 -35.40
C VAL A 11 -1.23 -0.31 -34.30
N ALA A 12 -0.21 -0.77 -33.57
CA ALA A 12 -0.41 -1.46 -32.31
C ALA A 12 -0.80 -0.40 -31.27
N GLY A 13 -2.11 -0.17 -31.13
CA GLY A 13 -2.67 0.69 -30.10
C GLY A 13 -2.37 0.13 -28.72
N THR A 14 -1.52 0.83 -27.98
CA THR A 14 -1.17 0.52 -26.59
C THR A 14 -2.40 0.70 -25.70
N LEU A 15 -2.98 -0.41 -25.23
CA LEU A 15 -3.88 -0.40 -24.07
C LEU A 15 -3.05 -0.18 -22.80
N GLY A 16 -2.63 1.06 -22.58
CA GLY A 16 -2.10 1.51 -21.30
C GLY A 16 -3.26 1.73 -20.33
N VAL A 17 -3.60 0.71 -19.54
CA VAL A 17 -4.50 0.89 -18.40
C VAL A 17 -3.76 1.75 -17.38
N ALA A 18 -4.09 3.04 -17.34
CA ALA A 18 -3.68 3.90 -16.24
C ALA A 18 -4.37 3.42 -14.95
N LEU A 19 -3.65 2.72 -14.08
CA LEU A 19 -4.10 2.49 -12.71
C LEU A 19 -4.21 3.87 -12.03
N SER A 20 -5.44 4.33 -11.85
CA SER A 20 -5.74 5.60 -11.21
C SER A 20 -5.21 5.64 -9.78
N ALA A 21 -4.55 6.75 -9.43
CA ALA A 21 -3.97 7.05 -8.11
C ALA A 21 -4.99 7.32 -6.98
N HIS A 22 -6.25 6.93 -7.16
CA HIS A 22 -7.21 6.91 -6.05
C HIS A 22 -6.86 5.72 -5.17
N ALA A 23 -6.67 5.96 -3.87
CA ALA A 23 -6.48 4.87 -2.91
C ALA A 23 -7.58 3.82 -3.14
N ASP A 24 -7.16 2.61 -3.53
CA ASP A 24 -8.02 1.47 -3.80
C ASP A 24 -9.06 1.36 -2.68
N PRO A 25 -10.38 1.24 -2.97
CA PRO A 25 -11.41 1.04 -1.95
C PRO A 25 -11.05 -0.05 -0.94
N ARG A 26 -10.32 -1.08 -1.37
CA ARG A 26 -9.77 -2.12 -0.50
C ARG A 26 -8.77 -1.56 0.51
N THR A 27 -7.87 -0.66 0.11
CA THR A 27 -6.91 0.00 1.00
C THR A 27 -7.60 0.76 2.11
N ARG A 28 -8.68 1.49 1.78
CA ARG A 28 -9.47 2.20 2.79
C ARG A 28 -10.10 1.23 3.80
N PHE A 29 -10.64 0.12 3.32
CA PHE A 29 -11.20 -0.93 4.19
C PHE A 29 -10.13 -1.56 5.09
N MET A 30 -8.95 -1.89 4.55
CA MET A 30 -7.83 -2.43 5.35
C MET A 30 -7.36 -1.44 6.42
N ALA A 31 -7.19 -0.17 6.05
CA ALA A 31 -6.76 0.88 6.98
C ALA A 31 -7.80 1.14 8.08
N ALA A 32 -9.10 1.05 7.76
CA ALA A 32 -10.17 1.18 8.76
C ALA A 32 -10.08 0.10 9.86
N ASN A 33 -9.63 -1.11 9.54
CA ASN A 33 -9.39 -2.15 10.55
C ASN A 33 -8.30 -1.75 11.55
N CYS A 34 -7.27 -1.01 11.10
CA CYS A 34 -6.20 -0.53 11.97
C CYS A 34 -6.71 0.56 12.93
N SER A 35 -7.65 1.40 12.47
CA SER A 35 -8.22 2.49 13.26
C SER A 35 -8.99 2.02 14.49
N TYR A 36 -9.42 0.76 14.54
CA TYR A 36 -10.07 0.19 15.73
C TYR A 36 -9.17 0.25 16.98
N CYS A 37 -7.87 0.00 16.80
CA CYS A 37 -6.88 0.07 17.88
C CYS A 37 -6.06 1.35 17.84
N HIS A 38 -5.71 1.84 16.65
CA HIS A 38 -4.84 3.00 16.46
C HIS A 38 -5.58 4.34 16.43
N GLY A 39 -6.89 4.32 16.73
CA GLY A 39 -7.74 5.50 16.76
C GLY A 39 -8.30 5.91 15.39
N PRO A 40 -9.31 6.79 15.36
CA PRO A 40 -9.89 7.32 14.13
C PRO A 40 -8.82 7.90 13.22
N ASP A 41 -8.83 7.53 11.93
CA ASP A 41 -7.82 7.94 10.95
C ASP A 41 -6.36 7.57 11.30
N GLY A 42 -6.16 6.67 12.28
CA GLY A 42 -4.86 6.32 12.83
C GLY A 42 -4.34 7.32 13.86
N LYS A 43 -5.18 8.27 14.31
CA LYS A 43 -4.86 9.27 15.34
C LYS A 43 -5.19 8.69 16.71
N SER A 44 -4.23 8.01 17.31
CA SER A 44 -4.40 7.43 18.63
C SER A 44 -4.50 8.52 19.70
N ARG A 45 -5.22 8.20 20.79
CA ARG A 45 -5.39 9.05 21.98
C ARG A 45 -4.87 8.39 23.25
N GLY A 46 -4.17 7.26 23.14
CA GLY A 46 -3.73 6.45 24.28
C GLY A 46 -2.36 5.80 24.07
N ALA A 47 -2.14 4.68 24.75
CA ALA A 47 -0.85 3.98 24.75
C ALA A 47 -0.48 3.31 23.40
N ILE A 48 -1.48 3.02 22.57
CA ILE A 48 -1.25 2.47 21.22
C ILE A 48 -0.70 3.61 20.34
N PRO A 49 0.37 3.41 19.56
CA PRO A 49 0.97 4.50 18.78
C PRO A 49 0.06 4.94 17.63
N SER A 50 0.13 6.22 17.27
CA SER A 50 -0.53 6.75 16.08
C SER A 50 0.13 6.21 14.79
N LEU A 51 -0.69 6.03 13.76
CA LEU A 51 -0.26 5.67 12.41
C LEU A 51 -0.27 6.87 11.46
N THR A 52 -1.08 7.89 11.77
CA THR A 52 -1.22 9.09 10.96
C THR A 52 0.11 9.80 10.72
N GLY A 53 0.36 10.17 9.48
CA GLY A 53 1.56 10.92 9.08
C GLY A 53 2.86 10.15 9.19
N LEU A 54 2.83 8.84 9.46
CA LEU A 54 4.05 8.02 9.44
C LEU A 54 4.66 8.03 8.04
N GLU A 55 5.99 8.08 8.00
CA GLU A 55 6.73 7.94 6.76
C GLU A 55 6.43 6.54 6.15
N PRO A 56 6.10 6.44 4.85
CA PRO A 56 5.69 5.18 4.27
C PRO A 56 6.71 4.04 4.41
N GLY A 57 7.99 4.33 4.20
CA GLY A 57 9.09 3.36 4.34
C GLY A 57 9.19 2.83 5.78
N TYR A 58 9.07 3.72 6.76
CA TYR A 58 9.01 3.34 8.16
C TYR A 58 7.84 2.40 8.44
N PHE A 59 6.62 2.74 8.01
CA PHE A 59 5.46 1.87 8.19
C PHE A 59 5.70 0.46 7.63
N VAL A 60 6.17 0.37 6.39
CA VAL A 60 6.44 -0.93 5.73
C VAL A 60 7.52 -1.71 6.48
N GLN A 61 8.61 -1.06 6.88
CA GLN A 61 9.68 -1.68 7.65
C GLN A 61 9.17 -2.25 8.97
N GLN A 62 8.36 -1.48 9.70
CA GLN A 62 7.81 -1.93 10.98
C GLN A 62 6.86 -3.12 10.80
N MET A 63 6.00 -3.09 9.78
CA MET A 63 5.09 -4.21 9.49
C MET A 63 5.85 -5.49 9.13
N LYS A 64 6.92 -5.38 8.32
CA LYS A 64 7.81 -6.51 8.01
C LYS A 64 8.48 -7.05 9.27
N ALA A 65 9.03 -6.17 10.11
CA ALA A 65 9.69 -6.54 11.35
C ALA A 65 8.73 -7.20 12.37
N PHE A 66 7.47 -6.78 12.42
CA PHE A 66 6.47 -7.49 13.21
C PHE A 66 6.16 -8.88 12.64
N ARG A 67 6.09 -9.01 11.31
CA ARG A 67 5.78 -10.27 10.62
C ARG A 67 6.87 -11.31 10.84
N ASP A 68 8.14 -10.94 10.61
CA ASP A 68 9.29 -11.82 10.81
C ASP A 68 9.66 -12.03 12.29
N GLY A 69 9.18 -11.14 13.17
CA GLY A 69 9.38 -11.23 14.62
C GLY A 69 10.67 -10.57 15.11
N SER A 70 11.46 -9.93 14.24
CA SER A 70 12.59 -9.09 14.64
C SER A 70 12.16 -7.90 15.51
N ARG A 71 10.91 -7.44 15.36
CA ARG A 71 10.27 -6.51 16.29
C ARG A 71 9.28 -7.24 17.20
N PRO A 72 9.54 -7.29 18.52
CA PRO A 72 8.59 -7.81 19.49
C PRO A 72 7.27 -7.03 19.49
N SER A 73 6.15 -7.74 19.63
CA SER A 73 4.83 -7.14 19.76
C SER A 73 3.88 -8.04 20.54
N THR A 74 2.86 -7.44 21.14
CA THR A 74 1.77 -8.19 21.80
C THR A 74 0.83 -8.82 20.78
N VAL A 75 0.36 -8.04 19.79
CA VAL A 75 -0.63 -8.49 18.80
C VAL A 75 -0.26 -8.22 17.35
N MET A 76 0.67 -7.28 17.09
CA MET A 76 0.94 -6.81 15.72
C MET A 76 1.52 -7.88 14.81
N LYS A 77 2.29 -8.84 15.32
CA LYS A 77 2.76 -9.99 14.52
C LYS A 77 1.60 -10.74 13.85
N LYS A 78 0.54 -11.03 14.60
CA LYS A 78 -0.65 -11.74 14.08
C LYS A 78 -1.34 -10.92 12.98
N HIS A 79 -1.41 -9.60 13.14
CA HIS A 79 -2.03 -8.71 12.15
C HIS A 79 -1.15 -8.57 10.91
N ALA A 80 0.16 -8.42 11.09
CA ALA A 80 1.12 -8.30 9.98
C ALA A 80 1.14 -9.57 9.11
N ASN A 81 0.96 -10.75 9.69
CA ASN A 81 0.83 -12.00 8.92
C ASN A 81 -0.40 -12.04 7.99
N GLY A 82 -1.41 -11.21 8.22
CA GLY A 82 -2.64 -11.18 7.43
C GLY A 82 -2.56 -10.35 6.14
N TYR A 83 -1.43 -9.66 5.90
CA TYR A 83 -1.27 -8.77 4.76
C TYR A 83 0.03 -9.04 4.00
N SER A 84 -0.05 -8.81 2.68
CA SER A 84 1.07 -8.84 1.76
C SER A 84 1.90 -7.54 1.80
N ASP A 85 3.09 -7.57 1.20
CA ASP A 85 3.96 -6.39 1.09
C ASP A 85 3.29 -5.25 0.32
N ALA A 86 2.58 -5.57 -0.76
CA ALA A 86 1.84 -4.59 -1.53
C ALA A 86 0.73 -3.92 -0.71
N GLU A 87 0.08 -4.67 0.18
CA GLU A 87 -0.93 -4.11 1.10
C GLU A 87 -0.29 -3.25 2.19
N PHE A 88 0.90 -3.60 2.69
CA PHE A 88 1.66 -2.72 3.57
C PHE A 88 1.98 -1.38 2.89
N GLU A 89 2.46 -1.40 1.65
CA GLU A 89 2.75 -0.18 0.89
C GLU A 89 1.49 0.66 0.64
N ALA A 90 0.36 0.02 0.35
CA ALA A 90 -0.90 0.71 0.14
C ALA A 90 -1.39 1.39 1.44
N MET A 91 -1.36 0.67 2.57
CA MET A 91 -1.73 1.23 3.88
C MET A 91 -0.74 2.32 4.33
N ALA A 92 0.55 2.16 4.05
CA ALA A 92 1.58 3.14 4.35
C ALA A 92 1.29 4.48 3.65
N LYS A 93 0.99 4.43 2.34
CA LYS A 93 0.59 5.61 1.56
C LYS A 93 -0.70 6.24 2.10
N TYR A 94 -1.67 5.41 2.49
CA TYR A 94 -2.92 5.89 3.08
C TYR A 94 -2.67 6.67 4.37
N PHE A 95 -1.98 6.10 5.36
CA PHE A 95 -1.76 6.77 6.64
C PHE A 95 -0.84 7.99 6.54
N ALA A 96 0.13 7.97 5.62
CA ALA A 96 0.96 9.13 5.32
C ALA A 96 0.18 10.30 4.70
N SER A 97 -0.90 10.01 3.96
CA SER A 97 -1.75 11.05 3.35
C SER A 97 -2.65 11.78 4.36
N ILE A 98 -2.83 11.19 5.55
CA ILE A 98 -3.63 11.77 6.63
C ILE A 98 -2.71 12.67 7.48
N LYS A 99 -3.14 13.91 7.73
CA LYS A 99 -2.49 14.88 8.62
C LYS A 99 -3.38 15.16 9.82
#